data_AF-A0A916F5Y0-F1
#
_entry.id   AF-A0A916F5Y0-F1
#
_cell.length_a   1.000
_cell.length_b   1.000
_cell.length_c   1.000
_cell.angle_alpha   90.00
_cell.angle_beta   90.00
_cell.angle_gamma   90.00
#
_symmetry.space_group_name_H-M   'P 1'
#
loop_
_entity.id
_entity.type
_entity.pdbx_description
1 polymer ?
#
loop_
_entity_poly.entity_id
_entity_poly.type
_entity_poly.pdbx_seq_one_letter_code
_entity_poly.pdbx_strand_id
1 'polypeptide(L)'
;MSFFAEGLGEIQRNNSDVFCGIRQKGVILGLEFEHPEGAVFASQALYENGIWAIFSSLDKRVLQFKPGVLLDAPLCQEILDRFSAALPLLRQKLSAV
;
A
#
# COMPACT_ATOMS: atom_id res chain seq x y z
N MET A 1 16.62 0.31 4.89
CA MET A 1 15.31 0.96 5.02
C MET A 1 15.08 2.09 4.03
N SER A 2 16.11 2.83 3.58
CA SER A 2 15.96 3.82 2.50
C SER A 2 15.35 3.22 1.23
N PHE A 3 15.88 2.08 0.78
CA PHE A 3 15.39 1.37 -0.41
C PHE A 3 13.87 1.15 -0.44
N PHE A 4 13.31 0.55 0.63
CA PHE A 4 11.87 0.28 0.68
C PHE A 4 11.05 1.57 0.72
N ALA A 5 11.51 2.57 1.48
CA ALA A 5 10.81 3.87 1.58
C ALA A 5 10.86 4.65 0.26
N GLU A 6 11.98 4.61 -0.45
CA GLU A 6 12.17 5.22 -1.77
C GLU A 6 11.26 4.57 -2.80
N GLY A 7 11.30 3.24 -2.91
CA GLY A 7 10.46 2.49 -3.85
C GLY A 7 8.96 2.69 -3.57
N LEU A 8 8.54 2.62 -2.30
CA LEU A 8 7.13 2.88 -1.96
C LEU A 8 6.73 4.33 -2.26
N GLY A 9 7.65 5.29 -2.04
CA GLY A 9 7.46 6.68 -2.41
C GLY A 9 7.36 6.91 -3.92
N GLU A 10 8.10 6.15 -4.74
CA GLU A 10 7.96 6.17 -6.20
C GLU A 10 6.59 5.66 -6.65
N ILE A 11 6.15 4.53 -6.09
CA ILE A 11 4.82 3.98 -6.35
C ILE A 11 3.74 5.01 -6.02
N GLN A 12 3.85 5.67 -4.87
CA GLN A 12 2.93 6.72 -4.41
C GLN A 12 2.93 7.92 -5.35
N ARG A 13 4.10 8.43 -5.77
CA ARG A 13 4.19 9.55 -6.72
C ARG A 13 3.55 9.22 -8.07
N ASN A 14 3.74 8.01 -8.56
CA ASN A 14 3.20 7.57 -9.85
C ASN A 14 1.68 7.29 -9.81
N ASN A 15 1.08 7.26 -8.61
CA ASN A 15 -0.33 6.91 -8.40
C ASN A 15 -0.99 7.86 -7.39
N SER A 16 -0.56 9.13 -7.35
CA SER A 16 -0.96 10.10 -6.32
C SER A 16 -2.45 10.45 -6.33
N ASP A 17 -3.14 10.13 -7.42
CA ASP A 17 -4.59 10.27 -7.57
C ASP A 17 -5.38 9.25 -6.74
N VAL A 18 -4.79 8.09 -6.42
CA VAL A 18 -5.43 7.05 -5.60
C VAL A 18 -4.68 6.75 -4.31
N PHE A 19 -3.35 6.75 -4.33
CA PHE A 19 -2.46 6.53 -3.20
C PHE A 19 -1.80 7.86 -2.83
N CYS A 20 -2.39 8.57 -1.87
CA CYS A 20 -2.14 10.01 -1.69
C CYS A 20 -1.14 10.34 -0.57
N GLY A 21 -0.80 9.39 0.32
CA GLY A 21 0.13 9.68 1.40
C GLY A 21 0.75 8.48 2.09
N ILE A 22 1.95 8.70 2.65
CA ILE A 22 2.67 7.73 3.48
C ILE A 22 3.02 8.41 4.80
N ARG A 23 2.60 7.81 5.92
CA ARG A 23 3.06 8.13 7.27
C ARG A 23 3.89 6.98 7.79
N GLN A 24 5.09 7.24 8.32
CA GLN A 24 6.02 6.18 8.73
C GLN A 24 6.68 6.46 10.08
N LYS A 25 6.77 5.43 10.93
CA LYS A 25 7.63 5.38 12.11
C LYS A 25 8.31 4.02 12.19
N GLY A 26 9.58 3.96 11.79
CA GLY A 26 10.30 2.69 11.65
C GLY A 26 9.63 1.79 10.60
N VAL A 27 9.26 0.57 11.00
CA VAL A 27 8.53 -0.40 10.16
C VAL A 27 7.00 -0.27 10.24
N ILE A 28 6.48 0.71 10.98
CA ILE A 28 5.04 0.93 11.07
C ILE A 28 4.65 2.04 10.11
N LEU A 29 3.87 1.69 9.07
CA LEU A 29 3.41 2.61 8.05
C LEU A 29 1.88 2.70 8.04
N GLY A 30 1.38 3.91 7.78
CA GLY A 30 0.02 4.18 7.37
C GLY A 30 0.02 4.67 5.92
N LEU A 31 -0.64 3.94 5.03
CA LEU A 31 -0.76 4.28 3.62
C LEU A 31 -2.15 4.87 3.37
N GLU A 32 -2.23 6.13 2.97
CA GLU A 32 -3.49 6.85 2.78
C GLU A 32 -3.95 6.80 1.33
N PHE A 33 -5.23 6.51 1.13
CA PHE A 33 -5.90 6.47 -0.15
C PHE A 33 -6.98 7.55 -0.22
N GLU A 34 -7.23 8.07 -1.42
CA GLU A 34 -8.13 9.22 -1.62
C GLU A 34 -9.58 8.88 -1.24
N HIS A 35 -10.08 7.73 -1.71
CA HIS A 35 -11.47 7.31 -1.51
C HIS A 35 -11.78 6.98 -0.02
N PRO A 36 -12.98 7.30 0.50
CA PRO A 36 -13.36 7.03 1.91
C PRO A 36 -13.17 5.59 2.39
N GLU A 37 -13.39 4.61 1.50
CA GLU A 37 -13.16 3.17 1.73
C GLU A 37 -11.89 2.67 1.02
N GLY A 38 -11.00 3.57 0.61
CA GLY A 38 -9.86 3.27 -0.26
C GLY A 38 -8.93 2.21 0.33
N ALA A 39 -8.69 2.20 1.64
CA ALA A 39 -7.86 1.17 2.26
C ALA A 39 -8.55 -0.20 2.33
N VAL A 40 -9.89 -0.25 2.33
CA VAL A 40 -10.64 -1.51 2.27
C VAL A 40 -10.42 -2.17 0.91
N PHE A 41 -10.59 -1.41 -0.18
CA PHE A 41 -10.34 -1.91 -1.53
C PHE A 41 -8.86 -2.18 -1.77
N ALA A 42 -7.95 -1.37 -1.22
CA ALA A 42 -6.51 -1.62 -1.32
C ALA A 42 -6.13 -2.90 -0.59
N SER A 43 -6.68 -3.16 0.61
CA SER A 43 -6.47 -4.41 1.34
C SER A 43 -6.89 -5.63 0.51
N GLN A 44 -8.04 -5.58 -0.16
CA GLN A 44 -8.49 -6.65 -1.05
C GLN A 44 -7.57 -6.84 -2.25
N ALA A 45 -7.24 -5.75 -2.97
CA ALA A 45 -6.39 -5.83 -4.16
C ALA A 45 -4.98 -6.34 -3.83
N LEU A 46 -4.42 -5.90 -2.71
CA LEU A 46 -3.12 -6.36 -2.21
C LEU A 46 -3.18 -7.83 -1.79
N TYR A 47 -4.25 -8.26 -1.12
CA TYR A 47 -4.44 -9.67 -0.74
C TYR A 47 -4.45 -10.59 -1.96
N GLU A 48 -5.15 -10.20 -3.03
CA GLU A 48 -5.17 -10.94 -4.30
C GLU A 48 -3.78 -10.99 -4.98
N ASN A 49 -2.88 -10.05 -4.65
CA ASN A 49 -1.49 -10.01 -5.11
C ASN A 49 -0.49 -10.60 -4.08
N GLY A 50 -1.00 -11.29 -3.06
CA GLY A 50 -0.20 -11.98 -2.05
C GLY A 50 0.45 -11.06 -1.01
N ILE A 51 -0.04 -9.84 -0.87
CA ILE A 51 0.32 -8.93 0.22
C ILE A 51 -0.84 -8.90 1.22
N TRP A 52 -0.59 -9.38 2.44
CA TRP A 52 -1.54 -9.22 3.53
C TRP A 52 -1.31 -7.88 4.24
N ALA A 53 -2.29 -7.00 4.14
CA ALA A 53 -2.35 -5.74 4.87
C ALA A 53 -3.81 -5.45 5.23
N ILE A 54 -4.04 -4.77 6.35
CA ILE A 54 -5.38 -4.54 6.87
C ILE A 54 -5.67 -3.05 7.03
N PHE A 55 -6.87 -2.61 6.70
CA PHE A 55 -7.29 -1.23 6.88
C PHE A 55 -7.40 -0.86 8.36
N SER A 56 -7.35 0.43 8.66
CA SER A 56 -7.63 0.95 9.99
C SER A 56 -9.14 0.99 10.22
N SER A 57 -9.62 0.51 11.38
CA SER A 57 -11.02 0.66 11.76
C SER A 57 -11.38 2.11 12.14
N LEU A 58 -10.39 2.94 12.46
CA LEU A 58 -10.59 4.35 12.84
C LEU A 58 -10.71 5.27 11.63
N ASP A 59 -9.93 5.02 10.58
CA ASP A 59 -9.98 5.76 9.31
C ASP A 59 -9.76 4.78 8.16
N LYS A 60 -10.83 4.44 7.45
CA LYS A 60 -10.83 3.46 6.35
C LYS A 60 -10.15 3.96 5.06
N ARG A 61 -9.66 5.19 5.07
CA ARG A 61 -8.75 5.69 4.03
C ARG A 61 -7.31 5.23 4.27
N VAL A 62 -7.00 4.75 5.49
CA VAL A 62 -5.63 4.40 5.90
C VAL A 62 -5.46 2.88 6.00
N LEU A 63 -4.51 2.34 5.23
CA LEU A 63 -4.06 0.96 5.32
C LEU A 63 -2.91 0.85 6.33
N GLN A 64 -3.02 -0.10 7.25
CA GLN A 64 -1.94 -0.44 8.15
C GLN A 64 -0.95 -1.36 7.44
N PHE A 65 0.27 -0.87 7.22
CA PHE A 65 1.30 -1.59 6.49
C PHE A 65 2.53 -1.76 7.38
N LYS A 66 2.91 -3.00 7.66
CA LYS A 66 3.96 -3.34 8.65
C LYS A 66 4.99 -4.30 8.03
N PRO A 67 5.88 -3.81 7.15
CA PRO A 67 6.96 -4.60 6.58
C PRO A 67 7.81 -5.21 7.70
N GLY A 68 8.03 -6.53 7.68
CA GLY A 68 8.73 -7.23 8.77
C GLY A 68 10.12 -6.67 9.06
N VAL A 69 10.63 -6.84 10.28
CA VAL A 69 11.97 -6.32 10.66
C VAL A 69 13.13 -7.10 10.02
N LEU A 70 12.85 -8.30 9.50
CA LEU A 70 13.85 -9.19 8.88
C LEU A 70 13.91 -9.07 7.35
N LEU A 71 13.36 -8.00 6.79
CA LEU A 71 13.38 -7.79 5.34
C LEU A 71 14.82 -7.59 4.84
N ASP A 72 15.14 -8.29 3.75
CA ASP A 72 16.32 -8.05 2.92
C ASP A 72 15.93 -7.31 1.63
N ALA A 73 16.93 -6.95 0.82
CA ALA A 73 16.69 -6.21 -0.42
C ALA A 73 15.84 -6.99 -1.45
N PRO A 74 16.07 -8.30 -1.70
CA PRO A 74 15.22 -9.09 -2.59
C PRO A 74 13.76 -9.12 -2.16
N LEU A 75 13.48 -9.37 -0.88
CA LEU A 75 12.10 -9.40 -0.39
C LEU A 75 11.46 -8.01 -0.39
N CYS A 76 12.23 -6.95 -0.14
CA CYS A 76 11.74 -5.58 -0.33
C CYS A 76 11.30 -5.35 -1.78
N GLN A 77 12.11 -5.74 -2.77
CA GLN A 77 11.78 -5.59 -4.19
C GLN A 77 10.51 -6.38 -4.54
N GLU A 78 10.42 -7.64 -4.10
CA GLU A 78 9.25 -8.47 -4.34
C GLU A 78 7.96 -7.83 -3.79
N ILE A 79 8.01 -7.25 -2.58
CA ILE A 79 6.86 -6.55 -2.00
C ILE A 79 6.49 -5.32 -2.83
N LEU A 80 7.46 -4.53 -3.28
CA LEU A 80 7.21 -3.33 -4.10
C LEU A 80 6.61 -3.70 -5.47
N ASP A 81 7.08 -4.78 -6.08
CA ASP A 81 6.58 -5.29 -7.37
C ASP A 81 5.12 -5.75 -7.23
N ARG A 82 4.83 -6.56 -6.21
CA ARG A 82 3.46 -7.03 -5.92
C ARG A 82 2.52 -5.89 -5.56
N PHE A 83 3.01 -4.89 -4.81
CA PHE A 83 2.21 -3.71 -4.48
C PHE A 83 1.85 -2.93 -5.74
N SER A 84 2.82 -2.70 -6.62
CA SER A 84 2.59 -2.01 -7.90
C SER A 84 1.60 -2.78 -8.78
N ALA A 85 1.74 -4.11 -8.85
CA ALA A 85 0.83 -4.99 -9.59
C ALA A 85 -0.61 -4.99 -9.06
N ALA A 86 -0.83 -4.66 -7.78
CA ALA A 86 -2.16 -4.55 -7.20
C ALA A 86 -2.91 -3.26 -7.58
N LEU A 87 -2.22 -2.20 -7.98
CA LEU A 87 -2.84 -0.89 -8.22
C LEU A 87 -3.87 -0.86 -9.36
N PRO A 88 -3.67 -1.55 -10.51
CA PRO A 88 -4.71 -1.66 -11.53
C PRO A 88 -6.01 -2.27 -11.01
N LEU A 89 -5.92 -3.33 -10.20
CA LEU A 89 -7.08 -3.97 -9.58
C LEU A 89 -7.74 -3.06 -8.54
N LEU A 90 -6.96 -2.33 -7.74
CA LEU A 90 -7.48 -1.30 -6.84
C LEU A 90 -8.32 -0.28 -7.60
N ARG A 91 -7.79 0.26 -8.71
CA ARG A 91 -8.51 1.22 -9.56
C ARG A 91 -9.81 0.63 -10.09
N GLN A 92 -9.78 -0.61 -10.58
CA GLN A 92 -10.99 -1.29 -11.05
C GLN A 92 -12.05 -1.41 -9.95
N LYS A 93 -11.66 -1.78 -8.72
CA LYS A 93 -12.58 -1.89 -7.59
C LYS A 93 -13.16 -0.53 -7.18
N LEU A 94 -12.35 0.52 -7.19
CA LEU A 94 -12.78 1.89 -6.88
C LEU A 94 -13.77 2.45 -7.92
N SER A 95 -13.60 2.12 -9.20
CA SER A 95 -14.50 2.58 -10.26
C SER A 95 -15.84 1.81 -10.33
N ALA A 96 -15.98 0.73 -9.57
CA ALA A 96 -17.17 -0.14 -9.60
C ALA A 96 -18.21 0.21 -8.52
N VAL A 97 -17.97 1.28 -7.76
CA VAL A 97 -18.83 1.80 -6.67
C VAL A 97 -19.14 3.27 -6.90
#